data_AF-A0A640Y2W4-F1
#
_entry.id   AF-A0A640Y2W4-F1
#
_cell.length_a   1.000
_cell.length_b   1.000
_cell.length_c   1.000
_cell.angle_alpha   90.00
_cell.angle_beta   90.00
_cell.angle_gamma   90.00
#
_symmetry.space_group_name_H-M   'P 1'
#
loop_
_entity.id
_entity.type
_entity.pdbx_description
1 polymer ?
#
loop_
_entity_poly.entity_id
_entity_poly.type
_entity_poly.pdbx_seq_one_letter_code
_entity_poly.pdbx_strand_id
1 'polypeptide(L)'
;MSASGAKRDRKARAEEQRDAHYPCPACGSPLYGWTAAHDPLDRGRKIVLDRCEECGLVVTRGPDPPDADAEIDELIAPGAGGPVVIVAPNRRSWQAALGGAQWAGLEPGVRRLHVTPESLRQLLARRGLEATEIGTPFRNRAFGLMWQTLVNAFTYRDDFIRNRRAGRLPKPEGGRERFLYGLDWLVSVLVAVPAAILALPLELLATAFARGGVLTVSARPSRR
;
A
#
# COMPACT_ATOMS: atom_id res chain seq x y z
N MET A 1 -17.30 -22.97 -16.74
CA MET A 1 -16.36 -21.99 -17.32
C MET A 1 -15.05 -22.70 -17.62
N SER A 2 -14.68 -22.88 -18.89
CA SER A 2 -13.49 -23.65 -19.28
C SER A 2 -12.20 -22.93 -18.89
N ALA A 3 -11.20 -23.67 -18.41
CA ALA A 3 -9.87 -23.15 -18.04
C ALA A 3 -9.17 -22.33 -19.15
N SER A 4 -9.56 -22.54 -20.41
CA SER A 4 -9.10 -21.76 -21.57
C SER A 4 -9.61 -20.30 -21.58
N GLY A 5 -10.82 -20.04 -21.09
CA GLY A 5 -11.39 -18.69 -20.99
C GLY A 5 -10.67 -17.84 -19.95
N ALA A 6 -10.50 -18.37 -18.73
CA ALA A 6 -9.80 -17.69 -17.65
C ALA A 6 -8.34 -17.33 -18.00
N LYS A 7 -7.67 -18.15 -18.82
CA LYS A 7 -6.29 -17.88 -19.28
C LYS A 7 -6.24 -16.75 -20.32
N ARG A 8 -7.22 -16.67 -21.22
CA ARG A 8 -7.35 -15.58 -22.20
C ARG A 8 -7.67 -14.25 -21.50
N ASP A 9 -8.60 -14.27 -20.56
CA ASP A 9 -8.99 -13.07 -19.79
C ASP A 9 -7.82 -12.51 -18.97
N ARG A 10 -7.02 -13.39 -18.35
CA ARG A 10 -5.79 -13.00 -17.63
C ARG A 10 -4.77 -12.34 -18.55
N LYS A 11 -4.59 -12.89 -19.77
CA LYS A 11 -3.63 -12.35 -20.75
C LYS A 11 -4.07 -10.96 -21.22
N ALA A 12 -5.34 -10.80 -21.58
CA ALA A 12 -5.90 -9.52 -22.03
C ALA A 12 -5.76 -8.43 -20.97
N ARG A 13 -6.11 -8.72 -19.70
CA ARG A 13 -5.95 -7.77 -18.59
C ARG A 13 -4.49 -7.40 -18.31
N ALA A 14 -3.56 -8.35 -18.49
CA ALA A 14 -2.14 -8.09 -18.32
C ALA A 14 -1.57 -7.22 -19.45
N GLU A 15 -2.05 -7.38 -20.68
CA GLU A 15 -1.70 -6.52 -21.82
C GLU A 15 -2.26 -5.10 -21.63
N GLU A 16 -3.51 -4.97 -21.19
CA GLU A 16 -4.15 -3.68 -20.90
C GLU A 16 -3.43 -2.90 -19.78
N GLN A 17 -2.94 -3.59 -18.75
CA GLN A 17 -2.06 -2.99 -17.74
C GLN A 17 -0.69 -2.59 -18.29
N ARG A 18 -0.21 -3.07 -19.44
CA ARG A 18 1.12 -2.64 -19.93
C ARG A 18 1.06 -1.26 -20.59
N ASP A 19 -0.08 -0.94 -21.20
CA ASP A 19 -0.20 0.22 -22.10
C ASP A 19 -0.86 1.44 -21.43
N ALA A 20 -1.52 1.27 -20.28
CA ALA A 20 -2.14 2.37 -19.54
C ALA A 20 -1.13 3.43 -19.10
N HIS A 21 -1.24 4.63 -19.68
CA HIS A 21 -0.48 5.83 -19.30
C HIS A 21 -1.45 6.98 -19.03
N TYR A 22 -1.50 7.44 -17.79
CA TYR A 22 -2.25 8.62 -17.38
C TYR A 22 -1.37 9.49 -16.45
N PRO A 23 -1.62 10.81 -16.39
CA PRO A 23 -0.84 11.70 -15.52
C PRO A 23 -1.07 11.36 -14.05
N CYS A 24 -0.12 11.75 -13.20
CA CYS A 24 -0.23 11.58 -11.76
C CYS A 24 -1.48 12.30 -11.23
N PRO A 25 -2.38 11.60 -10.51
CA PRO A 25 -3.59 12.22 -9.99
C PRO A 25 -3.34 13.25 -8.88
N ALA A 26 -2.13 13.30 -8.29
CA ALA A 26 -1.79 14.35 -7.33
C ALA A 26 -1.28 15.63 -8.02
N CYS A 27 -0.27 15.49 -8.88
CA CYS A 27 0.51 16.63 -9.39
C CYS A 27 0.42 16.86 -10.90
N GLY A 28 -0.21 15.95 -11.66
CA GLY A 28 -0.25 15.99 -13.12
C GLY A 28 1.02 15.52 -13.85
N SER A 29 2.13 15.29 -13.14
CA SER A 29 3.39 14.83 -13.76
C SER A 29 3.29 13.38 -14.28
N PRO A 30 4.18 12.95 -15.21
CA PRO A 30 4.20 11.57 -15.68
C PRO A 30 4.39 10.53 -14.56
N LEU A 31 3.82 9.35 -14.78
CA LEU A 31 3.98 8.16 -13.95
C LEU A 31 4.91 7.17 -14.65
N TYR A 32 5.83 6.57 -13.89
CA TYR A 32 6.81 5.61 -14.40
C TYR A 32 6.67 4.26 -13.69
N GLY A 33 6.85 3.17 -14.43
CA GLY A 33 6.83 1.82 -13.86
C GLY A 33 7.87 1.69 -12.75
N TRP A 34 7.43 1.37 -11.54
CA TRP A 34 8.30 1.31 -10.36
C TRP A 34 8.56 -0.13 -9.91
N THR A 35 7.50 -0.90 -9.67
CA THR A 35 7.64 -2.28 -9.20
C THR A 35 6.38 -3.09 -9.50
N ALA A 36 6.42 -4.40 -9.19
CA ALA A 36 5.27 -5.27 -9.29
C ALA A 36 5.08 -6.03 -7.98
N ALA A 37 3.96 -5.75 -7.29
CA ALA A 37 3.61 -6.36 -6.00
C ALA A 37 2.71 -7.58 -6.21
N HIS A 38 2.69 -8.53 -5.26
CA HIS A 38 1.77 -9.66 -5.38
C HIS A 38 0.32 -9.22 -5.10
N ASP A 39 -0.59 -9.78 -5.89
CA ASP A 39 -2.01 -9.75 -5.61
C ASP A 39 -2.32 -10.78 -4.52
N PRO A 40 -2.71 -10.35 -3.31
CA PRO A 40 -3.03 -11.29 -2.25
C PRO A 40 -4.30 -12.12 -2.54
N LEU A 41 -5.15 -11.67 -3.48
CA LEU A 41 -6.42 -12.28 -3.84
C LEU A 41 -6.31 -13.22 -5.06
N ASP A 42 -5.30 -13.06 -5.91
CA ASP A 42 -5.19 -13.80 -7.17
C ASP A 42 -3.87 -14.56 -7.34
N ARG A 43 -3.69 -15.63 -6.56
CA ARG A 43 -2.72 -16.75 -6.79
C ARG A 43 -1.35 -16.33 -7.36
N GLY A 44 -0.75 -15.26 -6.84
CA GLY A 44 0.59 -14.81 -7.25
C GLY A 44 0.63 -13.97 -8.54
N ARG A 45 -0.51 -13.46 -9.02
CA ARG A 45 -0.56 -12.40 -10.03
C ARG A 45 0.25 -11.22 -9.51
N LYS A 46 1.08 -10.63 -10.37
CA LYS A 46 1.80 -9.41 -10.05
C LYS A 46 1.01 -8.22 -10.56
N ILE A 47 0.79 -7.23 -9.71
CA ILE A 47 0.15 -5.97 -10.07
C ILE A 47 1.23 -4.92 -10.24
N VAL A 48 1.27 -4.30 -11.42
CA VAL A 48 2.23 -3.24 -11.73
C VAL A 48 1.85 -1.97 -10.99
N LEU A 49 2.85 -1.34 -10.39
CA LEU A 49 2.75 -0.09 -9.67
C LEU A 49 3.61 0.95 -10.36
N ASP A 50 3.01 2.10 -10.64
CA ASP A 50 3.71 3.26 -11.14
C ASP A 50 4.04 4.23 -10.02
N ARG A 51 5.10 4.99 -10.20
CA ARG A 51 5.53 6.04 -9.28
C ARG A 51 5.66 7.37 -10.02
N CYS A 52 5.18 8.42 -9.38
CA CYS A 52 5.50 9.79 -9.77
C CYS A 52 6.87 10.18 -9.21
N GLU A 53 7.79 10.63 -10.06
CA GLU A 53 9.11 11.09 -9.58
C GLU A 53 9.06 12.46 -8.92
N GLU A 54 8.01 13.27 -9.18
CA GLU A 54 7.84 14.60 -8.58
C GLU A 54 7.32 14.52 -7.14
N CYS A 55 6.10 13.98 -6.93
CA CYS A 55 5.48 13.93 -5.61
C CYS A 55 5.66 12.59 -4.88
N GLY A 56 6.25 11.59 -5.54
CA GLY A 56 6.48 10.26 -4.96
C GLY A 56 5.23 9.39 -4.80
N LEU A 57 4.06 9.84 -5.26
CA LEU A 57 2.84 9.03 -5.24
C LEU A 57 3.07 7.72 -5.97
N VAL A 58 2.63 6.62 -5.40
CA VAL A 58 2.56 5.34 -6.09
C VAL A 58 1.12 5.02 -6.44
N VAL A 59 0.90 4.57 -7.67
CA VAL A 59 -0.41 4.26 -8.24
C VAL A 59 -0.46 2.81 -8.71
N THR A 60 -1.49 2.09 -8.30
CA THR A 60 -1.81 0.76 -8.86
C THR A 60 -2.31 0.93 -10.29
N ARG A 61 -1.57 0.35 -11.23
CA ARG A 61 -1.87 0.46 -12.64
C ARG A 61 -3.12 -0.33 -13.02
N GLY A 62 -3.97 0.30 -13.81
CA GLY A 62 -5.21 -0.27 -14.34
C GLY A 62 -5.58 0.38 -15.66
N PRO A 63 -6.62 -0.13 -16.34
CA PRO A 63 -7.06 0.40 -17.64
C PRO A 63 -7.44 1.87 -17.57
N ASP A 64 -8.17 2.25 -16.53
CA ASP A 64 -8.63 3.60 -16.30
C ASP A 64 -7.79 4.30 -15.24
N PRO A 65 -7.66 5.65 -15.27
CA PRO A 65 -7.05 6.40 -14.18
C PRO A 65 -7.78 6.12 -12.85
N PRO A 66 -7.08 6.13 -11.70
CA PRO A 66 -7.74 5.98 -10.41
C PRO A 66 -8.64 7.18 -10.13
N ASP A 67 -9.79 6.93 -9.51
CA ASP A 67 -10.63 7.98 -8.95
C ASP A 67 -10.00 8.46 -7.63
N ALA A 68 -9.15 9.47 -7.76
CA ALA A 68 -8.42 9.99 -6.62
C ALA A 68 -9.32 10.69 -5.61
N ASP A 69 -10.44 11.25 -6.06
CA ASP A 69 -11.37 11.93 -5.18
C ASP A 69 -12.11 10.91 -4.31
N ALA A 70 -12.62 9.83 -4.91
CA ALA A 70 -13.24 8.74 -4.16
C ALA A 70 -12.27 8.10 -3.15
N GLU A 71 -11.02 7.83 -3.55
CA GLU A 71 -10.05 7.22 -2.64
C GLU A 71 -9.63 8.14 -1.48
N ILE A 72 -9.57 9.46 -1.71
CA ILE A 72 -9.33 10.42 -0.61
C ILE A 72 -10.56 10.51 0.30
N ASP A 73 -11.77 10.47 -0.25
CA ASP A 73 -13.00 10.48 0.54
C ASP A 73 -13.11 9.27 1.48
N GLU A 74 -12.65 8.09 1.05
CA GLU A 74 -12.55 6.91 1.92
C GLU A 74 -11.53 7.09 3.07
N LEU A 75 -10.54 7.97 2.91
CA LEU A 75 -9.52 8.26 3.92
C LEU A 75 -9.94 9.37 4.88
N ILE A 76 -10.89 10.21 4.49
CA ILE A 76 -11.45 11.27 5.32
C ILE A 76 -12.39 10.61 6.34
N ALA A 77 -11.96 10.60 7.60
CA ALA A 77 -12.87 10.20 8.67
C ALA A 77 -14.03 11.23 8.77
N PRO A 78 -15.30 10.80 8.82
CA PRO A 78 -16.40 11.73 9.02
C PRO A 78 -16.25 12.41 10.38
N GLY A 79 -16.01 13.72 10.36
CA GLY A 79 -15.89 14.56 11.55
C GLY A 79 -17.12 15.45 11.73
N ALA A 80 -17.61 15.55 12.97
CA ALA A 80 -18.72 16.42 13.36
C ALA A 80 -18.29 17.90 13.44
N GLY A 81 -17.91 18.50 12.31
CA GLY A 81 -17.61 19.93 12.20
C GLY A 81 -16.20 20.38 12.62
N GLY A 82 -15.27 19.44 12.83
CA GLY A 82 -13.86 19.71 13.15
C GLY A 82 -12.91 19.62 11.94
N PRO A 83 -11.60 19.84 12.15
CA PRO A 83 -10.59 19.62 11.11
C PRO A 83 -10.64 18.18 10.60
N VAL A 84 -10.49 18.01 9.29
CA VAL A 84 -10.43 16.70 8.63
C VAL A 84 -9.13 16.02 9.01
N VAL A 85 -9.20 14.83 9.60
CA VAL A 85 -8.02 14.05 9.96
C VAL A 85 -7.93 12.82 9.06
N ILE A 86 -6.81 12.69 8.36
CA ILE A 86 -6.52 11.59 7.45
C ILE A 86 -5.39 10.74 8.03
N VAL A 87 -5.59 9.42 8.04
CA VAL A 87 -4.58 8.46 8.51
C VAL A 87 -4.34 7.38 7.45
N ALA A 88 -3.16 7.42 6.83
CA ALA A 88 -2.80 6.52 5.73
C ALA A 88 -1.40 5.92 5.93
N PRO A 89 -1.09 4.74 5.33
CA PRO A 89 0.29 4.29 5.22
C PRO A 89 1.16 5.31 4.47
N ASN A 90 2.37 5.56 4.96
CA ASN A 90 3.29 6.53 4.37
C ASN A 90 4.23 5.86 3.36
N ARG A 91 4.05 6.09 2.06
CA ARG A 91 4.94 5.54 1.03
C ARG A 91 6.37 6.09 1.11
N ARG A 92 6.60 7.27 1.71
CA ARG A 92 7.95 7.83 1.91
C ARG A 92 8.66 7.26 3.16
N SER A 93 8.03 6.35 3.89
CA SER A 93 8.57 5.79 5.13
C SER A 93 9.80 4.89 4.93
N TRP A 94 10.53 4.63 6.01
CA TRP A 94 11.62 3.66 6.02
C TRP A 94 11.12 2.24 5.76
N GLN A 95 10.02 1.82 6.37
CA GLN A 95 9.42 0.52 6.07
C GLN A 95 9.06 0.36 4.59
N ALA A 96 8.60 1.41 3.91
CA ALA A 96 8.34 1.37 2.47
C ALA A 96 9.62 1.23 1.64
N ALA A 97 10.72 1.85 2.07
CA ALA A 97 12.02 1.71 1.43
C ALA A 97 12.62 0.30 1.64
N LEU A 98 12.52 -0.24 2.86
CA LEU A 98 13.02 -1.57 3.21
C LEU A 98 12.20 -2.69 2.53
N GLY A 99 10.88 -2.56 2.54
CA GLY A 99 9.98 -3.58 2.01
C GLY A 99 9.86 -3.56 0.49
N GLY A 100 10.06 -2.39 -0.16
CA GLY A 100 9.87 -2.26 -1.61
C GLY A 100 8.49 -2.75 -2.06
N ALA A 101 8.45 -3.78 -2.91
CA ALA A 101 7.22 -4.43 -3.38
C ALA A 101 6.49 -5.25 -2.31
N GLN A 102 7.18 -5.58 -1.21
CA GLN A 102 6.66 -6.38 -0.10
C GLN A 102 6.34 -5.54 1.15
N TRP A 103 6.37 -4.21 1.01
CA TRP A 103 5.99 -3.31 2.09
C TRP A 103 4.54 -3.58 2.52
N ALA A 104 4.30 -3.81 3.81
CA ALA A 104 2.97 -4.19 4.32
C ALA A 104 1.89 -3.10 4.20
N GLY A 105 2.28 -1.86 3.90
CA GLY A 105 1.35 -0.77 3.57
C GLY A 105 0.98 -0.73 2.09
N LEU A 106 1.61 -1.56 1.25
CA LEU A 106 1.35 -1.68 -0.17
C LEU A 106 0.22 -2.69 -0.39
N GLU A 107 -1.01 -2.18 -0.42
CA GLU A 107 -2.22 -2.99 -0.64
C GLU A 107 -2.84 -2.73 -2.03
N PRO A 108 -2.18 -3.13 -3.13
CA PRO A 108 -2.62 -2.81 -4.49
C PRO A 108 -3.99 -3.40 -4.85
N GLY A 109 -4.42 -4.46 -4.16
CA GLY A 109 -5.75 -5.06 -4.31
C GLY A 109 -6.86 -4.37 -3.51
N VAL A 110 -6.52 -3.42 -2.63
CA VAL A 110 -7.49 -2.72 -1.77
C VAL A 110 -7.63 -1.25 -2.16
N ARG A 111 -6.53 -0.61 -2.56
CA ARG A 111 -6.47 0.81 -2.93
C ARG A 111 -5.56 0.98 -4.14
N ARG A 112 -5.79 2.02 -4.95
CA ARG A 112 -4.90 2.34 -6.06
C ARG A 112 -3.95 3.47 -5.73
N LEU A 113 -4.20 4.27 -4.69
CA LEU A 113 -3.31 5.35 -4.27
C LEU A 113 -2.50 4.99 -3.01
N HIS A 114 -1.17 5.12 -3.13
CA HIS A 114 -0.22 4.93 -2.04
C HIS A 114 0.53 6.24 -1.79
N VAL A 115 -0.01 7.03 -0.86
CA VAL A 115 0.34 8.43 -0.68
C VAL A 115 1.67 8.67 0.04
N THR A 116 2.32 9.77 -0.31
CA THR A 116 3.39 10.44 0.44
C THR A 116 2.83 11.71 1.10
N PRO A 117 3.57 12.34 2.02
CA PRO A 117 3.20 13.66 2.54
C PRO A 117 2.93 14.69 1.43
N GLU A 118 3.76 14.66 0.37
CA GLU A 118 3.68 15.62 -0.73
C GLU A 118 2.45 15.36 -1.60
N SER A 119 2.26 14.11 -2.04
CA SER A 119 1.11 13.76 -2.87
C SER A 119 -0.21 14.00 -2.13
N LEU A 120 -0.26 13.72 -0.83
CA LEU A 120 -1.47 13.95 -0.03
C LEU A 120 -1.78 15.44 0.10
N ARG A 121 -0.75 16.29 0.31
CA ARG A 121 -0.94 17.75 0.35
C ARG A 121 -1.56 18.26 -0.95
N GLN A 122 -1.08 17.79 -2.09
CA GLN A 122 -1.57 18.22 -3.40
C GLN A 122 -2.97 17.70 -3.70
N LEU A 123 -3.26 16.44 -3.35
CA LEU A 123 -4.62 15.88 -3.45
C LEU A 123 -5.61 16.67 -2.60
N LEU A 124 -5.23 17.06 -1.38
CA LEU A 124 -6.08 17.90 -0.51
C LEU A 124 -6.27 19.30 -1.08
N ALA A 125 -5.20 19.94 -1.58
CA ALA A 125 -5.27 21.27 -2.15
C ALA A 125 -6.24 21.35 -3.34
N ARG A 126 -6.28 20.30 -4.18
CA ARG A 126 -7.24 20.18 -5.29
C ARG A 126 -8.70 20.18 -4.83
N ARG A 127 -8.95 19.72 -3.60
CA ARG A 127 -10.27 19.67 -2.96
C ARG A 127 -10.59 20.94 -2.15
N GLY A 128 -9.77 21.97 -2.27
CA GLY A 128 -9.92 23.17 -1.46
C GLY A 128 -9.65 22.93 0.03
N LEU A 129 -8.87 21.89 0.38
CA LEU A 129 -8.42 21.63 1.74
C LEU A 129 -6.94 22.00 1.87
N GLU A 130 -6.61 22.71 2.94
CA GLU A 130 -5.24 23.08 3.30
C GLU A 130 -4.78 22.15 4.42
N ALA A 131 -3.69 21.41 4.19
CA ALA A 131 -3.06 20.59 5.22
C ALA A 131 -2.36 21.50 6.24
N THR A 132 -2.84 21.51 7.48
CA THR A 132 -2.30 22.35 8.57
C THR A 132 -1.19 21.67 9.33
N GLU A 133 -1.29 20.35 9.51
CA GLU A 133 -0.32 19.56 10.24
C GLU A 133 -0.07 18.25 9.51
N ILE A 134 1.19 17.87 9.41
CA ILE A 134 1.60 16.61 8.79
C ILE A 134 2.64 15.97 9.71
N GLY A 135 2.35 14.75 10.16
CA GLY A 135 3.25 14.01 11.05
C GLY A 135 3.26 12.52 10.74
N THR A 136 4.27 11.84 11.28
CA THR A 136 4.38 10.38 11.21
C THR A 136 4.49 9.77 12.61
N PRO A 137 3.42 9.84 13.43
CA PRO A 137 3.51 9.45 14.83
C PRO A 137 3.71 7.93 14.99
N PHE A 138 4.53 7.55 15.97
CA PHE A 138 4.61 6.16 16.40
C PHE A 138 3.26 5.71 17.00
N ARG A 139 2.63 4.70 16.40
CA ARG A 139 1.36 4.11 16.85
C ARG A 139 1.40 2.60 16.63
N ASN A 140 0.50 1.86 17.27
CA ASN A 140 0.35 0.41 17.09
C ASN A 140 0.26 0.00 15.62
N ARG A 141 -0.44 0.80 14.80
CA ARG A 141 -0.54 0.57 13.35
C ARG A 141 0.81 0.73 12.64
N ALA A 142 1.61 1.73 13.01
CA ALA A 142 2.92 1.98 12.40
C ALA A 142 3.90 0.84 12.74
N PHE A 143 3.96 0.46 14.02
CA PHE A 143 4.72 -0.72 14.47
C PHE A 143 4.28 -1.99 13.74
N GLY A 144 2.97 -2.25 13.66
CA GLY A 144 2.43 -3.44 13.00
C GLY A 144 2.78 -3.53 11.51
N LEU A 145 2.81 -2.39 10.81
CA LEU A 145 3.24 -2.34 9.41
C LEU A 145 4.74 -2.61 9.27
N MET A 146 5.58 -2.06 10.15
CA MET A 146 7.03 -2.31 10.12
C MET A 146 7.31 -3.78 10.39
N TRP A 147 6.69 -4.32 11.43
CA TRP A 147 6.78 -5.73 11.80
C TRP A 147 6.37 -6.65 10.65
N GLN A 148 5.20 -6.43 10.05
CA GLN A 148 4.73 -7.24 8.93
C GLN A 148 5.65 -7.10 7.71
N THR A 149 6.21 -5.91 7.46
CA THR A 149 7.16 -5.69 6.37
C THR A 149 8.43 -6.52 6.56
N LEU A 150 8.96 -6.60 7.78
CA LEU A 150 10.12 -7.44 8.09
C LEU A 150 9.79 -8.94 7.96
N VAL A 151 8.59 -9.37 8.35
CA VAL A 151 8.13 -10.75 8.13
C VAL A 151 8.01 -11.07 6.64
N ASN A 152 7.47 -10.13 5.85
CA ASN A 152 7.27 -10.32 4.40
C ASN A 152 8.58 -10.60 3.66
N ALA A 153 9.72 -10.10 4.15
CA ALA A 153 11.03 -10.38 3.58
C ALA A 153 11.43 -11.88 3.62
N PHE A 154 10.77 -12.69 4.45
CA PHE A 154 11.03 -14.12 4.59
C PHE A 154 9.89 -15.00 4.08
N THR A 155 8.70 -14.44 3.82
CA THR A 155 7.55 -15.19 3.32
C THR A 155 7.45 -15.12 1.80
N TYR A 156 6.90 -16.16 1.19
CA TYR A 156 6.66 -16.20 -0.25
C TYR A 156 5.47 -15.32 -0.64
N ARG A 157 4.45 -15.24 0.24
CA ARG A 157 3.29 -14.37 0.07
C ARG A 157 3.44 -13.09 0.89
N ASP A 158 3.09 -11.98 0.26
CA ASP A 158 3.05 -10.69 0.93
C ASP A 158 1.87 -10.63 1.92
N ASP A 159 2.08 -10.03 3.08
CA ASP A 159 1.09 -9.84 4.13
C ASP A 159 0.36 -11.12 4.55
N PHE A 160 1.06 -12.26 4.53
CA PHE A 160 0.45 -13.57 4.75
C PHE A 160 -0.37 -13.64 6.05
N ILE A 161 0.19 -13.19 7.18
CA ILE A 161 -0.48 -13.22 8.49
C ILE A 161 -1.73 -12.34 8.46
N ARG A 162 -1.63 -11.13 7.91
CA ARG A 162 -2.72 -10.16 7.81
C ARG A 162 -3.84 -10.68 6.90
N ASN A 163 -3.50 -11.14 5.71
CA ASN A 163 -4.45 -11.67 4.73
C ASN A 163 -5.11 -12.96 5.22
N ARG A 164 -4.39 -13.80 5.97
CA ARG A 164 -4.97 -14.97 6.65
C ARG A 164 -5.99 -14.57 7.70
N ARG A 165 -5.65 -13.63 8.58
CA ARG A 165 -6.58 -13.13 9.62
C ARG A 165 -7.82 -12.45 9.02
N ALA A 166 -7.65 -11.79 7.88
CA ALA A 166 -8.75 -11.15 7.15
C ALA A 166 -9.57 -12.13 6.28
N GLY A 167 -9.22 -13.42 6.23
CA GLY A 167 -9.92 -14.40 5.39
C GLY A 167 -9.76 -14.17 3.88
N ARG A 168 -8.75 -13.40 3.47
CA ARG A 168 -8.51 -12.99 2.07
C ARG A 168 -7.70 -14.00 1.27
N LEU A 169 -6.99 -14.91 1.94
CA LEU A 169 -6.16 -15.90 1.26
C LEU A 169 -7.02 -16.97 0.58
N PRO A 170 -6.79 -17.28 -0.71
CA PRO A 170 -7.47 -18.38 -1.38
C PRO A 170 -7.13 -19.72 -0.73
N LYS A 171 -8.08 -20.66 -0.74
CA LYS A 171 -7.84 -22.02 -0.27
C LYS A 171 -6.82 -22.72 -1.20
N PRO A 172 -5.83 -23.43 -0.67
CA PRO A 172 -4.82 -24.11 -1.49
C PRO A 172 -5.42 -25.34 -2.19
N GLU A 173 -5.30 -25.40 -3.52
CA GLU A 173 -5.95 -26.42 -4.37
C GLU A 173 -5.01 -27.58 -4.75
N GLY A 174 -3.70 -27.44 -4.54
CA GLY A 174 -2.69 -28.47 -4.86
C GLY A 174 -1.68 -28.75 -3.76
N GLY A 175 -0.97 -29.89 -3.87
CA GLY A 175 0.04 -30.31 -2.88
C GLY A 175 1.16 -29.29 -2.69
N ARG A 176 1.68 -28.73 -3.79
CA ARG A 176 2.70 -27.66 -3.75
C ARG A 176 2.18 -26.39 -3.05
N GLU A 177 0.95 -25.98 -3.32
CA GLU A 177 0.36 -24.78 -2.70
C GLU A 177 0.13 -24.96 -1.20
N ARG A 178 -0.29 -26.16 -0.78
CA ARG A 178 -0.41 -26.53 0.64
C ARG A 178 0.93 -26.51 1.34
N PHE A 179 1.98 -27.04 0.69
CA PHE A 179 3.34 -26.99 1.22
C PHE A 179 3.82 -25.55 1.39
N LEU A 180 3.71 -24.70 0.35
CA LEU A 180 4.09 -23.28 0.44
C LEU A 180 3.29 -22.53 1.50
N TYR A 181 2.00 -22.81 1.63
CA TYR A 181 1.15 -22.26 2.69
C TYR A 181 1.63 -22.66 4.09
N GLY A 182 2.00 -23.94 4.28
CA GLY A 182 2.58 -24.44 5.53
C GLY A 182 3.93 -23.80 5.84
N LEU A 183 4.79 -23.65 4.82
CA LEU A 183 6.08 -22.98 4.95
C LEU A 183 5.92 -21.51 5.33
N ASP A 184 5.04 -20.75 4.65
CA ASP A 184 4.74 -19.35 4.99
C ASP A 184 4.31 -19.22 6.44
N TRP A 185 3.48 -20.14 6.93
CA TRP A 185 3.04 -20.17 8.33
C TRP A 185 4.18 -20.47 9.30
N LEU A 186 4.98 -21.51 9.03
CA LEU A 186 6.12 -21.87 9.86
C LEU A 186 7.12 -20.71 9.96
N VAL A 187 7.51 -20.15 8.81
CA VAL A 187 8.44 -19.02 8.73
C VAL A 187 7.86 -17.80 9.45
N SER A 188 6.57 -17.50 9.23
CA SER A 188 5.89 -16.40 9.92
C SER A 188 5.99 -16.53 11.44
N VAL A 189 5.78 -17.72 12.00
CA VAL A 189 5.86 -17.96 13.44
C VAL A 189 7.30 -17.82 13.96
N LEU A 190 8.27 -18.40 13.24
CA LEU A 190 9.68 -18.37 13.63
C LEU A 190 10.26 -16.95 13.58
N VAL A 191 9.90 -16.18 12.56
CA VAL A 191 10.44 -14.83 12.31
C VAL A 191 9.67 -13.74 13.07
N ALA A 192 8.43 -13.99 13.50
CA ALA A 192 7.58 -13.00 14.16
C ALA A 192 8.26 -12.29 15.34
N VAL A 193 8.87 -13.04 16.26
CA VAL A 193 9.48 -12.46 17.47
C VAL A 193 10.76 -11.68 17.15
N PRO A 194 11.74 -12.22 16.40
CA PRO A 194 12.89 -11.44 15.95
C PRO A 194 12.50 -10.18 15.17
N ALA A 195 11.53 -10.28 14.26
CA ALA A 195 11.02 -9.14 13.51
C ALA A 195 10.41 -8.08 14.43
N ALA A 196 9.70 -8.46 15.50
CA ALA A 196 9.10 -7.52 16.44
C ALA A 196 10.16 -6.75 17.24
N ILE A 197 11.22 -7.43 17.65
CA ILE A 197 12.38 -6.84 18.36
C ILE A 197 13.05 -5.77 17.50
N LEU A 198 13.19 -6.01 16.19
CA LEU A 198 13.78 -5.06 15.24
C LEU A 198 12.81 -3.96 14.80
N ALA A 199 11.52 -4.27 14.67
CA ALA A 199 10.52 -3.33 14.18
C ALA A 199 10.37 -2.11 15.09
N LEU A 200 10.43 -2.30 16.41
CA LEU A 200 10.29 -1.23 17.38
C LEU A 200 11.35 -0.13 17.22
N PRO A 201 12.67 -0.42 17.35
CA PRO A 201 13.69 0.61 17.20
C PRO A 201 13.72 1.21 15.79
N LEU A 202 13.49 0.40 14.74
CA LEU A 202 13.44 0.92 13.37
C LEU A 202 12.31 1.93 13.16
N GLU A 203 11.11 1.65 13.69
CA GLU A 203 9.96 2.55 13.54
C GLU A 203 10.06 3.78 14.44
N LEU A 204 10.67 3.67 15.63
CA LEU A 204 10.97 4.81 16.49
C LEU A 204 11.99 5.75 15.84
N LEU A 205 13.08 5.20 15.28
CA LEU A 205 14.06 5.98 14.52
C LEU A 205 13.41 6.61 13.29
N ALA A 206 12.63 5.83 12.52
CA ALA A 206 11.91 6.35 11.36
C ALA A 206 10.99 7.53 11.76
N THR A 207 10.27 7.42 12.87
CA THR A 207 9.44 8.50 13.42
C THR A 207 10.27 9.72 13.78
N ALA A 208 11.41 9.55 14.45
CA ALA A 208 12.32 10.65 14.82
C ALA A 208 12.85 11.40 13.59
N PHE A 209 13.01 10.73 12.45
CA PHE A 209 13.41 11.35 11.18
C PHE A 209 12.21 11.79 10.30
N ALA A 210 10.98 11.82 10.82
CA ALA A 210 9.75 12.13 10.07
C ALA A 210 9.49 11.20 8.86
N ARG A 211 9.93 9.95 8.98
CA ARG A 211 9.79 8.85 7.99
C ARG A 211 9.08 7.64 8.57
N GLY A 212 8.25 7.84 9.60
CA GLY A 212 7.43 6.79 10.20
C GLY A 212 6.44 6.19 9.19
N GLY A 213 6.01 4.96 9.46
CA GLY A 213 5.23 4.11 8.59
C GLY A 213 3.78 4.55 8.34
N VAL A 214 3.24 5.39 9.23
CA VAL A 214 1.89 5.95 9.13
C VAL A 214 1.97 7.46 9.02
N LEU A 215 1.25 8.02 8.07
CA LEU A 215 1.03 9.44 7.87
C LEU A 215 -0.25 9.85 8.59
N THR A 216 -0.20 10.94 9.34
CA THR A 216 -1.37 11.63 9.88
C THR A 216 -1.37 13.06 9.37
N VAL A 217 -2.47 13.48 8.73
CA VAL A 217 -2.65 14.83 8.21
C VAL A 217 -3.92 15.44 8.77
N SER A 218 -3.80 16.61 9.36
CA SER A 218 -4.93 17.46 9.71
C SER A 218 -5.11 18.48 8.59
N ALA A 219 -6.36 18.67 8.13
CA ALA A 219 -6.70 19.59 7.07
C ALA A 219 -7.93 20.42 7.41
N ARG A 220 -7.99 21.64 6.88
CA ARG A 220 -9.12 22.56 7.03
C ARG A 220 -9.54 23.11 5.67
N PRO A 221 -10.80 23.57 5.50
CA PRO A 221 -11.17 24.32 4.32
C PRO A 221 -10.20 25.48 4.09
N SER A 222 -9.67 25.54 2.87
CA SER A 222 -8.83 26.65 2.41
C SER A 222 -9.68 27.92 2.41
N ARG A 223 -9.23 28.94 3.13
CA ARG A 223 -9.87 30.26 3.08
C ARG A 223 -9.47 30.90 1.75
N ARG A 224 -10.32 30.74 0.74
CA ARG A 224 -10.28 31.59 -0.47
C ARG A 224 -11.07 32.87 -0.21
#